data_AF-A0A0X8FKP0-F1
#
_entry.id   AF-A0A0X8FKP0-F1
#
_cell.length_a   1.000
_cell.length_b   1.000
_cell.length_c   1.000
_cell.angle_alpha   90.00
_cell.angle_beta   90.00
_cell.angle_gamma   90.00
#
_symmetry.space_group_name_H-M   'P 1'
#
loop_
_entity.id
_entity.type
_entity.pdbx_description
1 polymer ?
#
loop_
_entity_poly.entity_id
_entity_poly.type
_entity_poly.pdbx_seq_one_letter_code
_entity_poly.pdbx_strand_id
1 'polypeptide(L)'
;MFETLDILEYEYEVQPGQYFQFDDSFAEDYLIRNVIIDQDNVFTKLLTIYPFDEGRDFVMYLEQTPQGAKYRTNYPLRLKEGSDRYEAVLPLNNKDL
;
A
#
# COMPACT_ATOMS: atom_id res chain seq x y z
N MET A 1 8.92 23.43 14.45
CA MET A 1 7.76 22.50 14.42
C MET A 1 8.10 21.52 13.32
N PHE A 2 8.46 20.28 13.66
CA PHE A 2 8.64 19.26 12.63
C PHE A 2 7.22 18.83 12.24
N GLU A 3 6.74 19.25 11.07
CA GLU A 3 5.56 18.61 10.49
C GLU A 3 5.96 17.15 10.23
N THR A 4 5.35 16.25 11.01
CA THR A 4 5.43 14.82 10.71
C THR A 4 4.80 14.64 9.32
N LEU A 5 5.60 14.18 8.36
CA LEU A 5 5.14 13.90 7.01
C LEU A 5 4.24 12.65 7.06
N ASP A 6 2.96 12.82 7.39
CA ASP A 6 2.00 11.72 7.44
C ASP A 6 1.44 11.45 6.05
N ILE A 7 2.26 10.82 5.21
CA ILE A 7 1.90 10.52 3.82
C ILE A 7 0.86 9.39 3.72
N LEU A 8 0.54 8.68 4.81
CA LEU A 8 -0.31 7.50 4.79
C LEU A 8 -1.73 7.82 5.27
N GLU A 9 -2.52 8.41 4.38
CA GLU A 9 -3.83 9.00 4.71
C GLU A 9 -4.99 8.00 4.82
N TYR A 10 -4.86 6.82 4.19
CA TYR A 10 -5.93 5.83 4.11
C TYR A 10 -5.60 4.59 4.93
N GLU A 11 -6.59 3.99 5.60
CA GLU A 11 -6.41 2.81 6.45
C GLU A 11 -7.42 1.71 6.08
N TYR A 12 -6.92 0.48 6.00
CA TYR A 12 -7.70 -0.73 5.70
C TYR A 12 -7.38 -1.80 6.72
N GLU A 13 -8.41 -2.29 7.42
CA GLU A 13 -8.28 -3.37 8.40
C GLU A 13 -8.74 -4.70 7.81
N VAL A 14 -7.92 -5.73 8.00
CA VAL A 14 -8.18 -7.09 7.56
C VAL A 14 -8.24 -7.97 8.79
N GLN A 15 -9.42 -8.52 9.05
CA GLN A 15 -9.66 -9.34 10.23
C GLN A 15 -8.96 -10.71 10.09
N PRO A 16 -8.67 -11.40 11.20
CA PRO A 16 -8.12 -12.75 11.15
C PRO A 16 -8.98 -13.69 10.31
N GLY A 17 -8.36 -14.40 9.36
CA GLY A 17 -9.05 -15.30 8.43
C GLY A 17 -9.62 -14.62 7.17
N GLN A 18 -9.56 -13.29 7.06
CA GLN A 18 -9.80 -12.58 5.81
C GLN A 18 -8.51 -12.49 4.98
N TYR A 19 -8.66 -12.42 3.66
CA TYR A 19 -7.56 -12.27 2.72
C TYR A 19 -7.60 -10.87 2.10
N PHE A 20 -6.41 -10.35 1.80
CA PHE A 20 -6.23 -9.09 1.10
C PHE A 20 -5.22 -9.30 -0.02
N GLN A 21 -5.61 -8.97 -1.25
CA GLN A 21 -4.75 -9.03 -2.42
C GLN A 21 -4.68 -7.66 -3.06
N PHE A 22 -3.46 -7.18 -3.28
CA PHE A 22 -3.21 -5.94 -3.99
C PHE A 22 -2.92 -6.20 -5.47
N ASP A 23 -3.38 -5.32 -6.35
CA ASP A 23 -3.02 -5.27 -7.76
C ASP A 23 -1.94 -4.20 -7.99
N ASP A 24 -0.71 -4.66 -8.15
CA ASP A 24 0.49 -3.87 -8.39
C ASP A 24 0.87 -3.79 -9.88
N SER A 25 -0.02 -4.19 -10.80
CA SER A 25 0.25 -4.23 -12.24
C SER A 25 0.60 -2.87 -12.88
N PHE A 26 0.44 -1.76 -12.16
CA PHE A 26 0.85 -0.43 -12.60
C PHE A 26 2.36 -0.16 -12.38
N ALA A 27 3.05 -1.01 -11.63
CA ALA A 27 4.47 -0.87 -11.32
C ALA A 27 5.26 -2.04 -11.90
N GLU A 28 6.52 -1.78 -12.28
CA GLU A 28 7.43 -2.85 -12.71
C GLU A 28 8.10 -3.49 -11.49
N ASP A 29 8.02 -4.81 -11.34
CA ASP A 29 8.47 -5.55 -10.15
C ASP A 29 9.87 -5.16 -9.65
N TYR A 30 10.82 -4.95 -10.57
CA TYR A 30 12.21 -4.62 -10.22
C TYR A 30 12.40 -3.19 -9.69
N LEU A 31 11.39 -2.33 -9.82
CA LEU A 31 11.37 -0.98 -9.26
C LEU A 31 10.71 -0.93 -7.88
N ILE A 32 9.98 -1.98 -7.49
CA ILE A 32 9.30 -2.06 -6.19
C ILE A 32 10.34 -2.18 -5.09
N ARG A 33 10.26 -1.30 -4.10
CA ARG A 33 11.18 -1.26 -2.95
C ARG A 33 10.46 -1.69 -1.68
N ASN A 34 11.09 -2.56 -0.91
CA ASN A 34 10.57 -3.06 0.36
C ASN A 34 11.50 -2.67 1.50
N VAL A 35 10.95 -2.10 2.57
CA VAL A 35 11.66 -1.81 3.82
C VAL A 35 11.04 -2.64 4.93
N ILE A 36 11.81 -3.61 5.42
CA ILE A 36 11.44 -4.43 6.57
C ILE A 36 11.82 -3.67 7.84
N ILE A 37 10.87 -3.52 8.76
CA ILE A 37 11.07 -2.76 10.00
C ILE A 37 11.09 -3.76 11.16
N ASP A 38 12.19 -3.76 11.91
CA ASP A 38 12.48 -4.66 13.04
C ASP A 38 11.46 -4.56 14.19
N GLN A 39 11.24 -5.67 14.92
CA GLN A 39 10.02 -5.92 15.70
C GLN A 39 10.25 -6.62 17.03
N ASP A 40 9.89 -5.94 18.12
CA ASP A 40 9.79 -6.59 19.44
C ASP A 40 8.38 -7.17 19.72
N ASN A 41 7.30 -6.68 19.09
CA ASN A 41 5.91 -6.95 19.52
C ASN A 41 4.85 -7.12 18.41
N VAL A 42 5.23 -7.25 17.15
CA VAL A 42 4.31 -7.48 16.02
C VAL A 42 4.88 -8.58 15.11
N PHE A 43 4.04 -9.19 14.27
CA PHE A 43 4.47 -10.28 13.39
C PHE A 43 5.20 -9.76 12.15
N THR A 44 4.66 -8.72 11.54
CA THR A 44 5.24 -8.08 10.36
C THR A 44 4.97 -6.58 10.37
N LYS A 45 5.95 -5.79 9.96
CA LYS A 45 5.83 -4.39 9.56
C LYS A 45 6.67 -4.22 8.31
N LEU A 46 6.02 -3.79 7.26
CA LEU A 46 6.59 -3.71 5.93
C LEU A 46 6.14 -2.40 5.32
N LEU A 47 7.08 -1.62 4.81
CA LEU A 47 6.77 -0.49 3.95
C LEU A 47 7.15 -0.88 2.53
N THR A 48 6.18 -0.92 1.63
CA THR A 48 6.40 -1.18 0.21
C THR A 48 6.14 0.10 -0.59
N ILE A 49 7.06 0.41 -1.50
CA ILE A 49 7.05 1.61 -2.33
C ILE A 49 6.98 1.15 -3.79
N TYR A 50 5.91 1.55 -4.48
CA TYR A 50 5.57 1.21 -5.85
C TYR A 50 5.67 2.48 -6.72
N PRO A 51 6.72 2.63 -7.53
CA PRO A 51 6.82 3.76 -8.46
C PRO A 51 5.73 3.66 -9.54
N PHE A 52 5.03 4.76 -9.84
CA PHE A 52 4.01 4.79 -10.89
C PHE A 52 4.11 5.98 -11.87
N ASP A 53 4.86 7.02 -11.53
CA ASP A 53 5.23 8.12 -12.44
C ASP A 53 6.50 8.83 -11.98
N GLU A 54 7.09 9.68 -12.82
CA GLU A 54 8.29 10.44 -12.48
C GLU A 54 8.08 11.30 -11.22
N GLY A 55 8.76 10.91 -10.14
CA GLY A 55 8.67 11.60 -8.84
C GLY A 55 7.41 11.29 -8.03
N ARG A 56 6.60 10.30 -8.42
CA ARG A 56 5.41 9.87 -7.66
C ARG A 56 5.42 8.37 -7.38
N ASP A 57 5.27 8.05 -6.10
CA ASP A 57 5.24 6.69 -5.58
C ASP A 57 3.89 6.41 -4.91
N PHE A 58 3.36 5.20 -5.10
CA PHE A 58 2.34 4.64 -4.24
C PHE A 58 3.05 3.91 -3.09
N VAL A 59 2.63 4.17 -1.86
CA VAL A 59 3.26 3.67 -0.64
C VAL A 59 2.23 2.89 0.14
N MET A 60 2.58 1.68 0.53
CA MET A 60 1.76 0.82 1.38
C MET A 60 2.57 0.37 2.59
N TYR A 61 2.07 0.71 3.77
CA TYR A 61 2.56 0.18 5.04
C TYR A 61 1.63 -0.94 5.51
N LEU A 62 2.20 -2.10 5.79
CA LEU A 62 1.54 -3.22 6.46
C LEU A 62 2.02 -3.29 7.89
N GLU A 63 1.08 -3.44 8.83
CA GLU A 63 1.32 -3.90 10.20
C GLU A 63 0.45 -5.12 10.49
N GLN A 64 1.06 -6.22 10.90
CA GLN A 64 0.37 -7.48 11.17
C GLN A 64 0.57 -7.91 12.62
N THR A 65 -0.54 -8.28 13.26
CA THR A 65 -0.63 -8.69 14.66
C THR A 65 -1.51 -9.94 14.78
N PRO A 66 -1.61 -10.57 15.97
CA PRO A 66 -2.61 -11.62 16.21
C PRO A 66 -4.06 -11.19 15.97
N GLN A 67 -4.35 -9.89 16.07
CA GLN A 67 -5.68 -9.33 15.91
C GLN A 67 -6.05 -9.04 14.44
N GLY A 68 -5.11 -9.23 13.50
CA GLY A 68 -5.34 -8.98 12.08
C GLY A 68 -4.20 -8.20 11.44
N ALA A 69 -4.45 -7.68 10.24
CA ALA A 69 -3.54 -6.83 9.51
C ALA A 69 -4.14 -5.44 9.29
N LYS A 70 -3.28 -4.44 9.31
CA LYS A 70 -3.59 -3.05 9.03
C LYS A 70 -2.73 -2.58 7.89
N TYR A 71 -3.38 -2.12 6.82
CA TYR A 71 -2.72 -1.53 5.67
C TYR A 71 -2.96 -0.02 5.72
N ARG A 72 -1.91 0.77 5.56
CA ARG A 72 -2.00 2.22 5.40
C ARG A 72 -1.38 2.65 4.10
N THR A 73 -2.05 3.52 3.36
CA THR A 73 -1.64 3.90 2.00
C THR A 73 -1.71 5.40 1.78
N ASN A 74 -0.91 5.91 0.84
CA ASN A 74 -0.92 7.32 0.44
C ASN A 74 -1.93 7.65 -0.68
N TYR A 75 -2.54 6.63 -1.28
CA TYR A 75 -3.67 6.77 -2.20
C TYR A 75 -4.79 5.81 -1.78
N PRO A 76 -6.06 6.12 -2.07
CA PRO A 76 -7.14 5.23 -1.71
C PRO A 76 -7.09 3.95 -2.56
N LEU A 77 -7.54 2.87 -1.97
CA LEU A 77 -7.79 1.60 -2.62
C LEU A 77 -9.28 1.45 -2.95
N ARG A 78 -9.58 0.75 -4.05
CA ARG A 78 -10.91 0.26 -4.37
C ARG A 78 -10.84 -1.21 -4.77
N LEU A 79 -11.92 -1.96 -4.52
CA LEU A 79 -12.06 -3.31 -5.04
C LEU A 79 -12.21 -3.24 -6.57
N LYS A 80 -11.38 -3.98 -7.29
CA LYS A 80 -11.43 -4.05 -8.76
C LYS A 80 -12.69 -4.76 -9.21
N GLU A 81 -13.38 -4.20 -10.20
CA GLU A 81 -14.64 -4.76 -10.69
C GLU A 81 -14.44 -6.19 -11.22
N GLY A 82 -15.25 -7.13 -10.74
CA GLY A 82 -15.15 -8.54 -11.13
C GLY A 82 -13.93 -9.29 -10.59
N SER A 83 -13.24 -8.75 -9.58
CA SER A 83 -12.05 -9.35 -8.95
C SER A 83 -12.11 -9.25 -7.42
N ASP A 84 -11.30 -10.07 -6.74
CA ASP A 84 -11.02 -10.03 -5.30
C ASP A 84 -9.79 -9.16 -4.95
N ARG A 85 -9.20 -8.48 -5.93
CA ARG A 85 -8.03 -7.63 -5.75
C ARG A 85 -8.41 -6.17 -5.53
N TYR A 86 -7.68 -5.51 -4.64
CA TYR A 86 -7.72 -4.07 -4.45
C TYR A 86 -6.71 -3.40 -5.38
N GLU A 87 -7.12 -2.31 -6.03
CA GLU A 87 -6.26 -1.47 -6.86
C GLU A 87 -6.15 -0.06 -6.27
N ALA A 88 -4.99 0.57 -6.44
CA ALA A 88 -4.78 1.95 -6.05
C ALA A 88 -5.51 2.90 -7.01
N VAL A 89 -6.23 3.88 -6.48
CA VAL A 89 -6.86 4.96 -7.24
C VAL A 89 -5.81 6.03 -7.49
N LEU A 90 -4.98 5.78 -8.51
CA LEU A 90 -3.90 6.67 -8.91
C LEU A 90 -4.44 7.83 -9.77
N PRO A 91 -3.84 9.03 -9.70
CA PRO A 91 -4.17 10.12 -10.62
C PRO A 91 -3.88 9.68 -12.06
N LEU A 92 -4.85 9.88 -12.96
CA LEU A 92 -4.73 9.51 -14.37
C LEU A 92 -3.42 10.07 -14.97
N ASN A 93 -2.64 9.19 -15.60
CA ASN A 93 -1.56 9.64 -16.48
C ASN A 93 -2.20 10.26 -17.72
N ASN A 94 -2.14 11.59 -17.85
CA ASN A 94 -2.42 12.30 -19.10
C ASN A 94 -1.29 12.05 -20.13
N LYS A 95 -0.98 10.80 -20.44
CA LYS A 95 -0.04 10.45 -21.51
C LYS A 95 -0.72 10.00 -22.81
N ASP A 96 -2.06 9.90 -22.82
CA ASP A 96 -2.85 9.47 -23.99
C ASP A 96 -3.96 10.47 -24.42
N LEU A 97 -3.74 11.79 -24.27
CA LEU A 97 -4.56 12.84 -24.92
C LEU A 97 -3.71 13.70 -25.86
#